data_AF-A0A442LLL6-F1
#
_entry.id   AF-A0A442LLL6-F1
#
_cell.length_a   1.000
_cell.length_b   1.000
_cell.length_c   1.000
_cell.angle_alpha   90.00
_cell.angle_beta   90.00
_cell.angle_gamma   90.00
#
_symmetry.space_group_name_H-M   'P 1'
#
loop_
_entity.id
_entity.type
_entity.pdbx_description
1 polymer ?
#
loop_
_entity_poly.entity_id
_entity_poly.type
_entity_poly.pdbx_seq_one_letter_code
_entity_poly.pdbx_strand_id
1 'polypeptide(L)'
;MTDEQLVLVAIPSLVAILLNREQQKGSPLTEDEVVAIRDSAECVAMPYDVAAEVTEKRGYDDIRLENAWEDWNAVRPSLGL
;
A
#
# COMPACT_ATOMS: atom_id res chain seq x y z
N MET A 1 7.57 29.63 -8.28
CA MET A 1 6.90 28.36 -8.59
C MET A 1 6.86 27.60 -7.29
N THR A 2 5.68 27.23 -6.81
CA THR A 2 5.56 26.27 -5.71
C THR A 2 5.77 24.92 -6.37
N ASP A 3 6.90 24.27 -6.11
CA ASP A 3 7.05 22.86 -6.49
C ASP A 3 6.03 22.08 -5.64
N GLU A 4 4.95 21.63 -6.28
CA GLU A 4 3.99 20.73 -5.65
C GLU A 4 4.71 19.41 -5.36
N GLN A 5 4.77 19.03 -4.08
CA GLN A 5 5.36 17.77 -3.68
C GLN A 5 4.51 16.62 -4.24
N LEU A 6 5.03 15.93 -5.24
CA LEU A 6 4.41 14.72 -5.78
C LEU A 6 4.76 13.52 -4.92
N VAL A 7 3.77 12.65 -4.71
CA VAL A 7 3.92 11.36 -4.04
C VAL A 7 3.37 10.24 -4.92
N LEU A 8 3.92 9.05 -4.76
CA LEU A 8 3.45 7.84 -5.43
C LEU A 8 2.35 7.19 -4.59
N VAL A 9 1.20 6.93 -5.20
CA VAL A 9 0.07 6.23 -4.57
C VAL A 9 -0.22 4.97 -5.36
N ALA A 10 -0.27 3.83 -4.67
CA ALA A 10 -0.66 2.56 -5.27
C ALA A 10 -2.17 2.55 -5.62
N ILE A 11 -2.49 2.15 -6.84
CA ILE A 11 -3.88 1.97 -7.29
C ILE A 11 -4.02 0.60 -7.96
N PRO A 12 -4.72 -0.38 -7.36
CA PRO A 12 -5.41 -0.33 -6.05
C PRO A 12 -4.42 -0.20 -4.88
N SER A 13 -4.95 0.01 -3.66
CA SER A 13 -4.10 0.20 -2.46
C SER A 13 -3.21 -1.00 -2.23
N LEU A 14 -1.99 -0.75 -1.74
CA LEU A 14 -1.03 -1.83 -1.52
C LEU A 14 -1.53 -2.82 -0.47
N VAL A 15 -2.20 -2.35 0.60
CA VAL A 15 -2.84 -3.22 1.60
C VAL A 15 -3.89 -4.15 0.99
N ALA A 16 -4.66 -3.68 0.00
CA ALA A 16 -5.68 -4.49 -0.67
C ALA A 16 -5.04 -5.54 -1.57
N ILE A 17 -3.95 -5.19 -2.28
CA ILE A 17 -3.19 -6.15 -3.10
C ILE A 17 -2.58 -7.22 -2.21
N LEU A 18 -1.91 -6.85 -1.12
CA LEU A 18 -1.26 -7.79 -0.20
C LEU A 18 -2.27 -8.71 0.48
N LEU A 19 -3.39 -8.18 0.98
CA LEU A 19 -4.48 -8.98 1.55
C LEU A 19 -4.99 -10.02 0.55
N ASN A 20 -5.26 -9.60 -0.69
CA ASN A 20 -5.72 -10.51 -1.73
C ASN A 20 -4.70 -11.61 -2.04
N ARG A 21 -3.42 -11.27 -2.13
CA ARG A 21 -2.34 -12.24 -2.42
C ARG A 21 -2.14 -13.22 -1.27
N GLU A 22 -2.19 -12.76 -0.02
CA GLU A 22 -2.06 -13.65 1.13
C GLU A 22 -3.24 -14.62 1.24
N GLN A 23 -4.46 -14.13 1.02
CA GLN A 23 -5.67 -14.99 0.99
C GLN A 23 -5.60 -16.03 -0.13
N GLN A 24 -5.11 -15.67 -1.31
CA GLN A 24 -4.90 -16.61 -2.42
C GLN A 24 -3.82 -17.64 -2.11
N LYS A 25 -2.73 -17.22 -1.46
CA LYS A 25 -1.64 -18.11 -1.04
C LYS A 25 -2.08 -19.05 0.08
N GLY A 26 -3.00 -18.62 0.94
CA GLY A 26 -3.49 -19.38 2.09
C GLY A 26 -2.48 -19.54 3.23
N SER A 27 -1.38 -18.76 3.20
CA SER A 27 -0.34 -18.74 4.22
C SER A 27 0.30 -17.35 4.26
N PRO A 28 0.92 -16.95 5.38
CA PRO A 28 1.55 -15.63 5.49
C PRO A 28 2.51 -15.31 4.35
N LEU A 29 2.48 -14.06 3.87
CA LEU A 29 3.47 -13.57 2.93
C LEU A 29 4.84 -13.44 3.59
N THR A 30 5.91 -13.76 2.86
CA THR A 30 7.28 -13.47 3.27
C THR A 30 7.64 -12.03 2.91
N GLU A 31 8.71 -11.51 3.52
CA GLU A 31 9.24 -10.18 3.20
C GLU A 31 9.52 -10.01 1.70
N ASP A 32 10.20 -10.99 1.09
CA ASP A 32 10.50 -11.00 -0.34
C ASP A 32 9.23 -10.93 -1.20
N GLU A 33 8.15 -11.62 -0.81
CA GLU A 33 6.89 -11.57 -1.53
C GLU A 33 6.21 -10.21 -1.39
N VAL A 34 6.20 -9.63 -0.19
CA VAL A 34 5.63 -8.28 0.04
C VAL A 34 6.37 -7.23 -0.79
N VAL A 35 7.70 -7.29 -0.78
CA VAL A 35 8.59 -6.44 -1.58
C VAL A 35 8.33 -6.61 -3.07
N ALA A 36 8.26 -7.84 -3.57
CA ALA A 36 7.99 -8.11 -4.97
C ALA A 36 6.58 -7.63 -5.40
N ILE A 37 5.58 -7.78 -4.52
CA ILE A 37 4.22 -7.29 -4.78
C ILE A 37 4.21 -5.77 -4.87
N ARG A 38 4.85 -5.07 -3.92
CA ARG A 38 5.02 -3.61 -3.96
C ARG A 38 5.68 -3.17 -5.26
N ASP A 39 6.79 -3.79 -5.65
CA ASP A 39 7.55 -3.39 -6.85
C ASP A 39 6.74 -3.62 -8.14
N SER A 40 5.75 -4.51 -8.11
CA SER A 40 4.81 -4.77 -9.20
C SER A 40 3.53 -3.92 -9.16
N ALA A 41 3.31 -3.12 -8.12
CA ALA A 41 2.09 -2.35 -7.95
C ALA A 41 2.05 -1.16 -8.91
N GLU A 42 0.91 -0.95 -9.56
CA GLU A 42 0.69 0.24 -10.39
C GLU A 42 0.60 1.47 -9.48
N CYS A 43 1.45 2.47 -9.75
CA CYS A 43 1.54 3.70 -8.98
C CYS A 43 1.20 4.91 -9.84
N VAL A 44 0.47 5.85 -9.26
CA VAL A 44 0.21 7.17 -9.87
C VAL A 44 0.93 8.23 -9.06
N ALA A 45 1.71 9.08 -9.74
CA ALA A 45 2.26 10.27 -9.14
C ALA A 45 1.20 11.36 -9.09
N MET A 46 0.92 11.90 -7.91
CA MET A 46 -0.04 12.99 -7.72
C MET A 46 0.41 13.94 -6.61
N PRO A 47 -0.08 15.19 -6.58
CA PRO A 47 0.18 16.12 -5.50
C PRO A 47 -0.20 15.54 -4.12
N TYR A 48 0.56 15.90 -3.09
CA TYR A 48 0.38 15.38 -1.73
C TYR A 48 -1.03 15.61 -1.16
N ASP A 49 -1.60 16.80 -1.38
CA ASP A 49 -2.98 17.14 -0.97
C ASP A 49 -4.02 16.25 -1.66
N VAL A 50 -3.85 16.00 -2.96
CA VAL A 50 -4.69 15.06 -3.72
C VAL A 50 -4.54 13.63 -3.19
N ALA A 51 -3.32 13.19 -2.89
CA ALA A 51 -3.07 11.88 -2.29
C ALA A 51 -3.75 11.75 -0.92
N ALA A 52 -3.71 12.79 -0.09
CA ALA A 52 -4.38 12.82 1.20
C ALA A 52 -5.91 12.69 1.04
N GLU A 53 -6.52 13.38 0.08
CA GLU A 53 -7.95 13.20 -0.22
C GLU A 53 -8.28 11.78 -0.70
N VAL A 54 -7.41 11.17 -1.51
CA VAL A 54 -7.60 9.79 -1.98
C VAL A 54 -7.57 8.82 -0.80
N THR A 55 -6.65 9.00 0.15
CA THR A 55 -6.58 8.20 1.37
C THR A 55 -7.81 8.40 2.25
N GLU A 56 -8.25 9.65 2.47
CA GLU A 56 -9.45 9.96 3.25
C GLU A 56 -10.70 9.29 2.66
N LYS A 57 -10.86 9.36 1.33
CA LYS A 57 -11.99 8.72 0.61
C LYS A 57 -11.98 7.19 0.70
N ARG A 58 -10.81 6.55 0.87
CA ARG A 58 -10.69 5.10 1.06
C ARG A 58 -11.17 4.67 2.45
N GLY A 59 -11.08 5.54 3.44
CA GLY A 59 -11.51 5.28 4.82
C GLY A 59 -10.57 4.39 5.64
N TYR A 60 -9.36 4.14 5.14
CA TYR A 60 -8.28 3.44 5.85
C TYR A 60 -6.93 3.94 5.37
N ASP A 61 -5.93 3.89 6.24
CA ASP A 61 -4.54 4.18 5.89
C ASP A 61 -3.96 3.01 5.08
N ASP A 62 -3.30 3.34 3.97
CA ASP A 62 -2.59 2.35 3.16
C ASP A 62 -1.16 2.13 3.68
N ILE A 63 -0.50 1.12 3.13
CA ILE A 63 0.88 0.75 3.44
C ILE A 63 1.84 1.68 2.70
N ARG A 64 2.85 2.20 3.40
CA ARG A 64 3.90 3.02 2.79
C ARG A 64 4.76 2.17 1.88
N LEU A 65 5.01 2.65 0.66
CA LEU A 65 5.84 1.93 -0.30
C LEU A 65 7.27 1.74 0.22
N GLU A 66 7.81 2.72 0.94
CA GLU A 66 9.18 2.72 1.45
C GLU A 66 9.39 1.70 2.58
N ASN A 67 8.34 1.38 3.35
CA ASN A 67 8.39 0.48 4.52
C ASN A 67 7.31 -0.61 4.41
N ALA A 68 7.12 -1.14 3.20
CA ALA A 68 5.98 -2.01 2.90
C ALA A 68 5.91 -3.26 3.79
N TRP A 69 7.05 -3.83 4.16
CA TRP A 69 7.12 -5.02 4.99
C TRP A 69 6.69 -4.75 6.44
N GLU A 70 7.26 -3.71 7.06
CA GLU A 70 6.95 -3.34 8.44
C GLU A 70 5.49 -2.92 8.59
N ASP A 71 5.00 -2.10 7.66
CA ASP A 71 3.61 -1.63 7.64
C ASP A 71 2.62 -2.78 7.38
N TRP A 72 2.96 -3.72 6.49
CA TRP A 72 2.16 -4.93 6.28
C TRP A 72 2.04 -5.74 7.56
N ASN A 73 3.15 -6.01 8.24
CA ASN A 73 3.12 -6.77 9.50
C ASN A 73 2.36 -6.04 10.61
N ALA A 74 2.39 -4.71 10.62
CA ALA A 74 1.63 -3.92 11.58
C ALA A 74 0.11 -4.00 11.33
N VAL A 75 -0.34 -3.93 10.07
CA VAL A 75 -1.77 -3.92 9.74
C VAL A 75 -2.38 -5.32 9.62
N ARG A 76 -1.60 -6.32 9.19
CA ARG A 76 -2.05 -7.70 8.92
C ARG A 76 -2.91 -8.31 10.04
N PRO A 77 -2.56 -8.21 11.33
CA PRO A 77 -3.38 -8.78 12.42
C PRO A 77 -4.78 -8.15 12.54
N SER A 78 -4.96 -6.91 12.09
CA SER A 78 -6.25 -6.23 12.11
C SER A 78 -7.19 -6.63 10.96
N LEU A 79 -6.65 -7.32 9.94
CA LEU A 79 -7.38 -7.73 8.72
C LEU A 79 -7.99 -9.14 8.81
N GLY A 80 -7.86 -9.81 9.96
CA GLY A 80 -8.39 -11.17 10.17
C GLY A 80 -7.58 -12.28 9.48
N LEU A 81 -6.29 -12.03 9.21
CA LEU A 81 -5.29 -12.97 8.72
C LEU A 81 -4.45 -13.61 9.84
#